data_AF-A0A1J4Z4Z0-F1
#
_entry.id   AF-A0A1J4Z4Z0-F1
#
_cell.length_a   1.000
_cell.length_b   1.000
_cell.length_c   1.000
_cell.angle_alpha   90.00
_cell.angle_beta   90.00
_cell.angle_gamma   90.00
#
_symmetry.space_group_name_H-M   'P 1'
#
loop_
_entity.id
_entity.type
_entity.pdbx_description
1 polymer ?
#
loop_
_entity_poly.entity_id
_entity_poly.type
_entity_poly.pdbx_seq_one_letter_code
_entity_poly.pdbx_strand_id
1 'polypeptide(L)'
;MIEMAIDKLEKRLKKEKKWKSVPDAPRAKLVQLKKIYEKEKVVLEVLELYEMFRDIEKLDKIRENEFRKGVNLKVTYKGKIVNVNLDKLKEYFDLLERFISYLK
;
A
#
# COMPACT_ATOMS: atom_id res chain seq x y z
N MET A 1 10.02 -2.93 -4.01
CA MET A 1 10.26 -1.63 -3.34
C MET A 1 9.44 -1.47 -2.06
N ILE A 2 8.10 -1.56 -2.09
CA ILE A 2 7.28 -1.41 -0.87
C ILE A 2 7.60 -2.49 0.18
N GLU A 3 7.87 -3.73 -0.23
CA GLU A 3 8.25 -4.80 0.70
C GLU A 3 9.56 -4.49 1.45
N MET A 4 10.59 -4.02 0.75
CA MET A 4 11.84 -3.60 1.38
C MET A 4 11.64 -2.46 2.38
N ALA A 5 10.69 -1.56 2.08
CA ALA A 5 10.34 -0.44 2.94
C ALA A 5 9.56 -0.91 4.18
N ILE A 6 8.67 -1.90 4.04
CA ILE A 6 8.00 -2.58 5.15
C ILE A 6 9.03 -3.31 6.02
N ASP A 7 9.99 -4.03 5.44
CA ASP A 7 11.07 -4.68 6.19
C ASP A 7 11.90 -3.68 7.00
N LYS A 8 12.09 -2.46 6.48
CA LYS A 8 12.77 -1.38 7.22
C LYS A 8 11.94 -0.90 8.42
N LEU A 9 10.61 -0.81 8.30
CA LEU A 9 9.72 -0.55 9.44
C LEU A 9 9.81 -1.65 10.49
N GLU A 10 9.80 -2.92 10.07
CA GLU A 10 9.98 -4.05 10.99
C GLU A 10 11.30 -3.95 11.75
N LYS A 11 12.40 -3.62 11.06
CA LYS A 11 13.71 -3.43 11.68
C LYS A 11 13.73 -2.26 12.68
N ARG A 12 13.10 -1.13 12.37
CA ARG A 12 12.97 0.01 13.31
C ARG A 12 12.19 -0.41 14.57
N LEU A 13 11.06 -1.08 14.41
CA LEU A 13 10.22 -1.52 15.53
C LEU A 13 10.85 -2.63 16.39
N LYS A 14 11.65 -3.52 15.78
CA LYS A 14 12.48 -4.50 16.52
C LYS A 14 13.53 -3.79 17.39
N LYS A 15 14.20 -2.76 16.86
CA LYS A 15 15.16 -1.95 17.64
C LYS A 15 14.47 -1.20 18.78
N GLU A 16 13.27 -0.67 18.55
CA GLU A 16 12.48 0.03 19.56
C GLU A 16 11.79 -0.91 20.57
N LYS A 17 11.95 -2.23 20.45
CA LYS A 17 11.28 -3.27 21.28
C LYS A 17 9.74 -3.17 21.29
N LYS A 18 9.14 -2.42 20.35
CA LYS A 18 7.69 -2.31 20.17
C LYS A 18 7.10 -3.51 19.42
N TRP A 19 7.95 -4.32 18.77
CA TRP A 19 7.54 -5.53 18.07
C TRP A 19 7.81 -6.78 18.90
N LYS A 20 6.81 -7.28 19.63
CA LYS A 20 6.96 -8.43 20.56
C LYS A 20 6.92 -9.81 19.88
N SER A 21 6.16 -9.98 18.80
CA SER A 21 6.07 -11.23 18.05
C SER A 21 5.86 -10.87 16.59
N VAL A 22 6.76 -11.31 15.70
CA VAL A 22 6.67 -11.10 14.26
C VAL A 22 5.83 -12.22 13.68
N PRO A 23 4.64 -11.94 13.14
CA PRO A 23 3.84 -12.94 12.47
C PRO A 23 4.56 -13.38 11.19
N ASP A 24 4.63 -14.68 10.92
CA ASP A 24 5.16 -15.17 9.65
C ASP A 24 4.20 -14.87 8.49
N ALA A 25 2.90 -14.84 8.76
CA ALA A 25 1.87 -14.61 7.75
C ALA A 25 1.88 -13.15 7.25
N PRO A 26 1.99 -12.89 5.94
CA PRO A 26 2.12 -11.54 5.41
C PRO A 26 0.91 -10.63 5.64
N ARG A 27 -0.31 -11.18 5.76
CA ARG A 27 -1.51 -10.41 6.12
C ARG A 27 -1.52 -10.05 7.60
N ALA A 28 -1.10 -10.96 8.48
CA ALA A 28 -1.00 -10.70 9.91
C ALA A 28 0.03 -9.59 10.22
N LYS A 29 1.14 -9.56 9.49
CA LYS A 29 2.12 -8.46 9.55
C LYS A 29 1.50 -7.10 9.24
N LEU A 30 0.71 -6.99 8.16
CA LEU A 30 0.04 -5.73 7.80
C LEU A 30 -0.93 -5.27 8.88
N VAL A 31 -1.72 -6.18 9.46
CA VAL A 31 -2.67 -5.85 10.53
C VAL A 31 -1.93 -5.29 11.75
N GLN A 32 -0.80 -5.88 12.13
CA GLN A 32 -0.01 -5.40 13.25
C GLN A 32 0.66 -4.05 12.96
N LEU A 33 1.22 -3.88 11.76
CA LEU A 33 1.80 -2.60 11.32
C LEU A 33 0.77 -1.48 11.36
N LYS A 34 -0.45 -1.72 10.86
CA LYS A 34 -1.55 -0.75 10.91
C LYS A 34 -1.89 -0.35 12.35
N LYS A 35 -1.89 -1.29 13.30
CA LYS A 35 -2.13 -1.01 14.73
C LYS A 35 -1.00 -0.18 15.35
N ILE A 36 0.27 -0.52 15.07
CA ILE A 36 1.42 0.17 15.66
C ILE A 36 1.54 1.60 15.11
N TYR A 37 1.30 1.77 13.81
CA TYR A 37 1.39 3.04 13.11
C TYR A 37 0.04 3.74 12.94
N GLU A 38 -0.93 3.50 13.83
CA GLU A 38 -2.27 4.07 13.75
C GLU A 38 -2.28 5.61 13.71
N LYS A 39 -1.27 6.25 14.32
CA LYS A 39 -1.11 7.71 14.33
C LYS A 39 -0.41 8.26 13.10
N GLU A 40 0.25 7.41 12.32
CA GLU A 40 1.10 7.81 11.19
C GLU A 40 0.35 7.59 9.87
N LYS A 41 -0.41 8.60 9.46
CA LYS A 41 -1.29 8.53 8.27
C LYS A 41 -0.57 8.07 7.00
N VAL A 42 0.64 8.59 6.74
CA VAL A 42 1.44 8.23 5.55
C VAL A 42 1.76 6.73 5.52
N VAL A 43 2.07 6.15 6.68
CA VAL A 43 2.37 4.72 6.79
C VAL A 43 1.10 3.90 6.56
N LEU A 44 -0.02 4.30 7.18
CA LEU A 44 -1.30 3.62 6.99
C LEU A 44 -1.75 3.59 5.53
N GLU A 45 -1.71 4.74 4.85
CA GLU A 45 -2.12 4.87 3.45
C GLU A 45 -1.27 3.96 2.53
N VAL A 46 0.05 3.87 2.75
CA VAL A 46 0.91 2.95 1.99
C VAL A 46 0.62 1.49 2.30
N LEU A 47 0.34 1.14 3.56
CA LEU A 47 -0.02 -0.24 3.91
C LEU A 47 -1.35 -0.66 3.28
N GLU A 48 -2.32 0.25 3.18
CA GLU A 48 -3.59 0.01 2.48
C GLU A 48 -3.40 -0.11 0.97
N LEU A 49 -2.58 0.75 0.38
CA LEU A 49 -2.22 0.68 -1.03
C LEU A 49 -1.53 -0.66 -1.37
N TYR A 50 -0.59 -1.09 -0.52
CA TYR A 50 0.08 -2.38 -0.68
C TYR A 50 -0.87 -3.56 -0.53
N GLU A 51 -1.82 -3.50 0.41
CA GLU A 51 -2.87 -4.52 0.55
C GLU A 51 -3.71 -4.62 -0.73
N MET A 52 -4.13 -3.48 -1.30
CA MET A 52 -4.87 -3.44 -2.56
C MET A 52 -4.05 -4.05 -3.71
N PHE A 53 -2.78 -3.69 -3.84
CA PHE A 53 -1.90 -4.24 -4.88
C PHE A 53 -1.69 -5.74 -4.77
N ARG A 54 -1.69 -6.31 -3.56
CA ARG A 54 -1.62 -7.78 -3.40
C ARG A 54 -2.90 -8.50 -3.81
N ASP A 55 -4.04 -7.86 -3.63
CA ASP A 55 -5.32 -8.45 -4.01
C ASP A 55 -5.67 -8.16 -5.49
N ILE A 56 -5.00 -7.20 -6.15
CA ILE A 56 -5.35 -6.68 -7.49
C ILE A 56 -5.46 -7.74 -8.58
N GLU A 57 -4.72 -8.85 -8.48
CA GLU A 57 -4.84 -9.95 -9.44
C GLU A 57 -6.21 -10.63 -9.38
N LYS A 58 -6.81 -10.70 -8.18
CA LYS A 58 -8.08 -11.35 -7.89
C LYS A 58 -9.29 -10.43 -7.99
N LEU A 59 -9.08 -9.12 -8.08
CA LEU A 59 -10.17 -8.14 -8.16
C LEU A 59 -10.76 -8.09 -9.57
N ASP A 60 -12.05 -7.79 -9.65
CA ASP A 60 -12.71 -7.51 -10.92
C ASP A 60 -12.12 -6.24 -11.55
N LYS A 61 -11.71 -6.37 -12.81
CA LYS A 61 -10.97 -5.36 -13.56
C LYS A 61 -11.71 -5.06 -14.86
N ILE A 62 -12.08 -3.80 -15.03
CA ILE A 62 -12.63 -3.30 -16.30
C ILE A 62 -11.61 -2.34 -16.90
N ARG A 63 -11.14 -2.64 -18.11
CA ARG A 63 -10.19 -1.82 -18.83
C ARG A 63 -10.93 -0.94 -19.82
N GLU A 64 -10.68 0.36 -19.77
CA GLU A 64 -11.27 1.35 -20.66
C GLU A 64 -10.17 2.14 -21.38
N ASN A 65 -10.40 2.44 -22.67
CA ASN A 65 -9.55 3.29 -23.50
C ASN A 65 -8.08 2.82 -23.67
N GLU A 66 -7.81 1.51 -23.68
CA GLU A 66 -6.45 0.95 -23.84
C GLU A 66 -5.68 1.48 -25.06
N PHE A 67 -6.37 1.97 -26.10
CA PHE A 67 -5.77 2.44 -27.36
C PHE A 67 -5.96 3.95 -27.62
N ARG A 68 -6.33 4.74 -26.60
CA ARG A 68 -6.56 6.20 -26.73
C ARG A 68 -5.99 6.97 -25.55
N LYS A 69 -5.89 8.30 -25.66
CA LYS A 69 -5.58 9.18 -24.51
C LYS A 69 -6.70 9.00 -23.47
N GLY A 70 -6.33 8.70 -22.22
CA GLY A 70 -7.28 8.46 -21.12
C GLY A 70 -7.45 6.98 -20.72
N VAL A 71 -6.38 6.18 -20.83
CA VAL A 71 -6.36 4.80 -20.31
C VAL A 71 -6.77 4.82 -18.84
N ASN A 72 -7.77 4.00 -18.51
CA ASN A 72 -8.28 3.88 -17.16
C ASN A 72 -8.56 2.41 -16.85
N LEU A 73 -8.01 1.94 -15.74
CA LEU A 73 -8.33 0.64 -15.18
C LEU A 73 -9.28 0.85 -14.00
N LYS A 74 -10.52 0.38 -14.12
CA LYS A 74 -11.46 0.35 -13.01
C LYS A 74 -11.30 -0.95 -12.25
N VAL A 75 -11.05 -0.85 -10.95
CA VAL A 75 -10.89 -1.98 -10.04
C VAL A 75 -11.93 -1.89 -8.96
N THR A 76 -12.72 -2.95 -8.75
CA THR A 76 -13.63 -3.01 -7.61
C THR A 76 -12.88 -3.55 -6.39
N TYR A 77 -12.59 -2.69 -5.42
CA TYR A 77 -11.89 -3.05 -4.19
C TYR A 77 -12.74 -2.71 -2.96
N LYS A 78 -12.99 -3.70 -2.09
CA LYS A 78 -13.81 -3.54 -0.87
C LYS A 78 -15.17 -2.86 -1.12
N GLY A 79 -15.83 -3.19 -2.23
CA GLY A 79 -17.12 -2.60 -2.64
C GLY A 79 -17.05 -1.18 -3.21
N LYS A 80 -15.85 -0.62 -3.40
CA LYS A 80 -15.64 0.69 -4.04
C LYS A 80 -14.96 0.53 -5.39
N ILE A 81 -15.35 1.36 -6.35
CA ILE A 81 -14.69 1.43 -7.66
C ILE A 81 -13.49 2.37 -7.54
N VAL A 82 -12.30 1.84 -7.82
CA VAL A 82 -11.05 2.59 -7.90
C VAL A 82 -10.71 2.78 -9.37
N ASN A 83 -10.72 4.03 -9.83
CA ASN A 83 -10.28 4.39 -11.18
C ASN A 83 -8.78 4.64 -11.17
N VAL A 84 -8.02 3.72 -11.77
CA VAL A 84 -6.57 3.82 -11.90
C VAL A 84 -6.26 4.41 -13.27
N ASN A 85 -6.14 5.73 -13.30
CA ASN A 85 -5.70 6.54 -14.44
C ASN A 85 -4.32 7.18 -14.14
N LEU A 86 -3.79 7.98 -15.07
CA LEU A 86 -2.49 8.65 -14.91
C LEU A 86 -2.43 9.55 -13.67
N ASP A 87 -3.50 10.28 -13.37
CA ASP A 87 -3.55 11.16 -12.19
C ASP A 87 -3.47 10.35 -10.90
N LYS A 88 -4.20 9.23 -10.84
CA LYS A 88 -4.16 8.33 -9.69
C LYS A 88 -2.79 7.68 -9.50
N LEU A 89 -2.12 7.33 -10.60
CA LEU A 89 -0.75 6.83 -10.54
C LEU A 89 0.23 7.89 -10.01
N LYS A 90 0.02 9.17 -10.36
CA LYS A 90 0.80 10.28 -9.80
C LYS A 90 0.56 10.45 -8.30
N GLU A 91 -0.69 10.36 -7.84
CA GLU A 91 -0.99 10.37 -6.40
C GLU A 91 -0.30 9.22 -5.65
N TYR A 92 -0.29 8.02 -6.23
CA TYR A 92 0.42 6.88 -5.64
C TYR A 92 1.94 7.10 -5.60
N PHE A 93 2.50 7.72 -6.64
CA PHE A 93 3.91 8.10 -6.67
C PHE A 93 4.25 9.08 -5.54
N ASP A 94 3.51 10.18 -5.42
CA ASP A 94 3.73 11.21 -4.40
C ASP A 94 3.60 10.63 -2.98
N LEU A 95 2.64 9.74 -2.76
CA LEU A 95 2.46 9.04 -1.48
C LEU A 95 3.68 8.17 -1.15
N LEU A 96 4.19 7.41 -2.12
CA LEU A 96 5.37 6.57 -1.94
C LEU A 96 6.63 7.39 -1.68
N GLU A 97 6.80 8.55 -2.33
CA GLU A 97 7.92 9.46 -2.06
C GLU A 97 7.89 10.01 -0.62
N ARG A 98 6.71 10.42 -0.15
CA ARG A 98 6.53 10.87 1.25
C ARG A 98 6.87 9.75 2.24
N PHE A 99 6.44 8.53 1.94
CA PHE A 99 6.75 7.36 2.77
C PHE A 99 8.23 7.00 2.78
N ILE A 100 8.89 7.03 1.63
CA ILE A 100 10.35 6.82 1.54
C ILE A 100 11.10 7.91 2.33
N SER A 101 10.62 9.15 2.27
CA SER A 101 11.20 10.28 3.02
C SER A 101 11.04 10.10 4.53
N TYR A 102 9.89 9.62 5.00
CA TYR A 102 9.67 9.23 6.40
C TYR A 102 10.59 8.09 6.86
N LEU A 103 10.93 7.19 5.94
CA LEU A 103 11.80 6.05 6.19
C LEU A 103 13.29 6.36 6.13
N LYS A 104 13.71 7.50 5.58
CA LYS A 104 15.09 7.96 5.71
C LYS A 104 15.39 8.25 7.18
#